data_AF-A0A349LQA4-F1
#
_entry.id   AF-A0A349LQA4-F1
#
_cell.length_a   1.000
_cell.length_b   1.000
_cell.length_c   1.000
_cell.angle_alpha   90.00
_cell.angle_beta   90.00
_cell.angle_gamma   90.00
#
_symmetry.space_group_name_H-M   'P 1'
#
loop_
_entity.id
_entity.type
_entity.pdbx_description
1 polymer ?
#
loop_
_entity_poly.entity_id
_entity_poly.type
_entity_poly.pdbx_seq_one_letter_code
_entity_poly.pdbx_strand_id
1 'polypeptide(L)'
;MKMKPLVLLALMASPVMAKPVWISIEQSTLKALPSLQVQALQLPAAVAAKLPAGVTLAQLDDSQLDVINNYVHLNKHRCGGYFAFDTQQAAYAYIEKAAVGSQQAMLAATFVAPPITQQTLVNSMLPQLNSAGITQVITDLSNFTNRYYTTTSGKAGADWIFDRWAALGSGKSWIKVTRIAHAGYNQPSIMLEMTGSERPTELVVLGGHLDSINGAGTTETTRAPGADDDASGIATLTEIIRVIASNNLQPKRSLRFYGYAAEEVGLRGSKDVATAAQNAASKVVGVMQLDMTNYKGGAEDIVLMTDYTNATLNGYIQKLITTYQPNIVQSTDVCGYGCSDHASWHNAGFAATMPFEAKFAKDNKNIHTVNDTLANSDSTGAHALKFAKLGLSFALELANAATATPPAGASGSFTSLSGSKSTWQYKTITVPAGMTSLTVNMSGGSGDADMYLKAGSNPTSSSYTCRPYKTGNTESCTITNPQAGTWVIGLYAYAAYSGVTVNWQAK
;
A
#
# COMPACT_ATOMS: atom_id res chain seq x y z
N MET A 1 -8.70 7.16 73.10
CA MET A 1 -8.36 6.56 71.81
C MET A 1 -9.65 6.46 71.00
N LYS A 2 -9.91 7.41 70.08
CA LYS A 2 -11.16 7.46 69.28
C LYS A 2 -10.93 6.72 67.96
N MET A 3 -11.59 5.59 67.74
CA MET A 3 -11.62 4.89 66.45
C MET A 3 -12.42 5.73 65.44
N LYS A 4 -11.80 6.03 64.29
CA LYS A 4 -12.49 6.56 63.10
C LYS A 4 -13.13 5.38 62.34
N PRO A 5 -14.34 5.53 61.78
CA PRO A 5 -14.91 4.52 60.90
C PRO A 5 -14.20 4.58 59.54
N LEU A 6 -13.74 3.42 59.08
CA LEU A 6 -13.19 3.20 57.76
C LEU A 6 -14.36 3.18 56.77
N VAL A 7 -14.51 4.24 55.96
CA VAL A 7 -15.46 4.26 54.84
C VAL A 7 -14.84 3.43 53.71
N LEU A 8 -15.35 2.22 53.52
CA LEU A 8 -15.03 1.37 52.38
C LEU A 8 -15.76 1.93 51.15
N LEU A 9 -15.06 2.74 50.36
CA LEU A 9 -15.57 3.21 49.07
C LEU A 9 -15.49 2.04 48.08
N ALA A 10 -16.58 1.31 47.93
CA ALA A 10 -16.71 0.31 46.87
C ALA A 10 -16.69 1.04 45.52
N LEU A 11 -15.58 0.94 44.78
CA LEU A 11 -15.57 1.25 43.35
C LEU A 11 -16.46 0.22 42.67
N MET A 12 -17.72 0.58 42.40
CA MET A 12 -18.53 -0.14 41.43
C MET A 12 -17.92 0.13 40.06
N ALA A 13 -17.19 -0.85 39.52
CA ALA A 13 -16.88 -0.89 38.11
C ALA A 13 -18.21 -0.88 37.35
N SER A 14 -18.47 0.20 36.62
CA SER A 14 -19.60 0.22 35.69
C SER A 14 -19.34 -0.88 34.64
N PRO A 15 -20.34 -1.72 34.30
CA PRO A 15 -20.16 -2.67 33.20
C PRO A 15 -19.84 -1.86 31.96
N VAL A 16 -18.71 -2.18 31.30
CA VAL A 16 -18.41 -1.64 29.97
C VAL A 16 -19.53 -2.11 29.07
N MET A 17 -20.46 -1.22 28.73
CA MET A 17 -21.49 -1.54 27.75
C MET A 17 -20.81 -1.67 26.40
N ALA A 18 -20.64 -2.92 25.96
CA ALA A 18 -20.98 -3.41 24.63
C ALA A 18 -21.36 -2.26 23.66
N LYS A 19 -20.43 -1.89 22.76
CA LYS A 19 -20.61 -0.76 21.84
C LYS A 19 -20.97 -1.26 20.44
N PRO A 20 -21.90 -0.61 19.74
CA PRO A 20 -22.21 -0.97 18.37
C PRO A 20 -21.00 -0.71 17.46
N VAL A 21 -20.64 -1.72 16.66
CA VAL A 21 -19.61 -1.65 15.61
C VAL A 21 -20.20 -2.04 14.27
N TRP A 22 -19.78 -1.36 13.22
CA TRP A 22 -20.09 -1.70 11.84
C TRP A 22 -18.94 -2.48 11.24
N ILE A 23 -19.24 -3.54 10.50
CA ILE A 23 -18.23 -4.32 9.78
C ILE A 23 -18.55 -4.44 8.30
N SER A 24 -17.51 -4.52 7.48
CA SER A 24 -17.57 -5.04 6.12
C SER A 24 -16.97 -6.43 6.10
N ILE A 25 -17.72 -7.44 5.64
CA ILE A 25 -17.37 -8.85 5.78
C ILE A 25 -17.98 -9.70 4.67
N GLU A 26 -17.41 -10.87 4.38
CA GLU A 26 -18.03 -11.85 3.49
C GLU A 26 -19.37 -12.36 4.05
N GLN A 27 -20.40 -12.34 3.20
CA GLN A 27 -21.74 -12.83 3.54
C GLN A 27 -21.73 -14.33 3.90
N SER A 28 -20.82 -15.10 3.30
CA SER A 28 -20.62 -16.52 3.60
C SER A 28 -20.13 -16.73 5.04
N THR A 29 -19.27 -15.84 5.56
CA THR A 29 -18.79 -15.87 6.94
C THR A 29 -19.91 -15.57 7.93
N LEU A 30 -20.72 -14.54 7.69
CA LEU A 30 -21.88 -14.25 8.55
C LEU A 30 -22.90 -15.40 8.57
N LYS A 31 -23.17 -16.01 7.42
CA LYS A 31 -24.09 -17.17 7.33
C LYS A 31 -23.60 -18.38 8.11
N ALA A 32 -22.28 -18.56 8.24
CA ALA A 32 -21.70 -19.64 9.02
C ALA A 32 -21.73 -19.41 10.54
N LEU A 33 -22.10 -18.20 10.97
CA LEU A 33 -22.17 -17.79 12.37
C LEU A 33 -23.60 -17.34 12.76
N PRO A 34 -24.58 -18.27 12.78
CA PRO A 34 -25.98 -17.93 13.07
C PRO A 34 -26.21 -17.47 14.52
N SER A 35 -25.24 -17.68 15.42
CA SER A 35 -25.27 -17.20 16.79
C SER A 35 -24.96 -15.70 16.91
N LEU A 36 -24.44 -15.05 15.86
CA LEU A 36 -24.20 -13.62 15.89
C LEU A 36 -25.53 -12.86 15.87
N GLN A 37 -25.71 -11.99 16.85
CA GLN A 37 -26.75 -10.96 16.82
C GLN A 37 -26.33 -9.84 15.87
N VAL A 38 -26.58 -10.04 14.58
CA VAL A 38 -26.35 -9.01 13.55
C VAL A 38 -27.62 -8.27 13.24
N GLN A 39 -27.55 -6.94 13.23
CA GLN A 39 -28.58 -6.12 12.60
C GLN A 39 -28.21 -5.99 11.12
N ALA A 40 -28.75 -6.90 10.30
CA ALA A 40 -28.52 -6.90 8.87
C ALA A 40 -29.16 -5.65 8.27
N LEU A 41 -28.33 -4.74 7.76
CA LEU A 41 -28.83 -3.56 7.12
C LEU A 41 -29.11 -3.85 5.65
N GLN A 42 -30.32 -3.51 5.20
CA GLN A 42 -30.66 -3.54 3.79
C GLN A 42 -29.95 -2.37 3.10
N LEU A 43 -28.83 -2.66 2.46
CA LEU A 43 -28.05 -1.65 1.76
C LEU A 43 -28.86 -1.07 0.59
N PRO A 44 -28.84 0.26 0.38
CA PRO A 44 -29.38 0.84 -0.84
C PRO A 44 -28.79 0.13 -2.07
N ALA A 45 -29.60 -0.16 -3.09
CA ALA A 45 -29.14 -0.92 -4.27
C ALA A 45 -27.88 -0.31 -4.93
N ALA A 46 -27.75 1.02 -4.91
CA ALA A 46 -26.58 1.74 -5.39
C ALA A 46 -25.30 1.49 -4.58
N VAL A 47 -25.42 1.17 -3.29
CA VAL A 47 -24.30 0.80 -2.39
C VAL A 47 -24.04 -0.71 -2.47
N ALA A 48 -25.10 -1.52 -2.58
CA ALA A 48 -24.96 -2.97 -2.72
C ALA A 48 -24.25 -3.35 -4.04
N ALA A 49 -24.57 -2.66 -5.14
CA ALA A 49 -23.93 -2.87 -6.45
C ALA A 49 -22.43 -2.49 -6.49
N LYS A 50 -21.97 -1.78 -5.46
CA LYS A 50 -20.61 -1.27 -5.31
C LYS A 50 -19.71 -2.23 -4.50
N LEU A 51 -20.28 -3.15 -3.74
CA LEU A 51 -19.51 -4.10 -2.93
C LEU A 51 -18.80 -5.14 -3.80
N PRO A 52 -17.60 -5.61 -3.39
CA PRO A 52 -17.03 -6.82 -3.97
C PRO A 52 -18.02 -7.97 -3.88
N ALA A 53 -18.01 -8.85 -4.89
CA ALA A 53 -18.93 -9.98 -4.95
C ALA A 53 -18.83 -10.82 -3.66
N GLY A 54 -19.96 -11.02 -2.98
CA GLY A 54 -20.03 -11.79 -1.73
C GLY A 54 -19.71 -11.03 -0.45
N VAL A 55 -19.41 -9.73 -0.50
CA VAL A 55 -19.20 -8.86 0.69
C VAL A 55 -20.50 -8.15 1.06
N THR A 56 -20.71 -7.92 2.36
CA THR A 56 -21.85 -7.17 2.92
C THR A 56 -21.40 -6.27 4.08
N LEU A 57 -22.25 -5.31 4.45
CA LEU A 57 -22.12 -4.58 5.71
C LEU A 57 -23.07 -5.16 6.76
N ALA A 58 -22.61 -5.19 8.01
CA ALA A 58 -23.41 -5.60 9.17
C ALA A 58 -23.08 -4.75 10.39
N GLN A 59 -24.06 -4.56 11.26
CA GLN A 59 -23.85 -4.00 12.59
C GLN A 59 -23.98 -5.11 13.62
N LEU A 60 -23.08 -5.12 14.60
CA LEU A 60 -23.09 -6.01 15.76
C LEU A 60 -22.51 -5.29 16.97
N ASP A 61 -22.50 -5.96 18.11
CA ASP A 61 -21.76 -5.49 19.27
C ASP A 61 -20.26 -5.76 19.14
N ASP A 62 -19.41 -4.85 19.63
CA ASP A 62 -17.95 -5.00 19.57
C ASP A 62 -17.44 -6.24 20.33
N SER A 63 -18.15 -6.69 21.37
CA SER A 63 -17.84 -7.94 22.07
C SER A 63 -17.99 -9.20 21.19
N GLN A 64 -18.69 -9.10 20.05
CA GLN A 64 -18.88 -10.22 19.13
C GLN A 64 -17.81 -10.28 18.03
N LEU A 65 -16.92 -9.29 17.91
CA LEU A 65 -15.82 -9.30 16.93
C LEU A 65 -14.90 -10.51 17.14
N ASP A 66 -14.60 -10.83 18.39
CA ASP A 66 -13.80 -11.97 18.80
C ASP A 66 -14.37 -13.32 18.34
N VAL A 67 -15.70 -13.44 18.24
CA VAL A 67 -16.36 -14.64 17.69
C VAL A 67 -16.13 -14.75 16.19
N ILE A 68 -16.16 -13.63 15.47
CA ILE A 68 -15.86 -13.56 14.05
C ILE A 68 -14.38 -13.91 13.83
N ASN A 69 -13.48 -13.29 14.59
CA ASN A 69 -12.03 -13.54 14.53
C ASN A 69 -11.74 -15.02 14.70
N ASN A 70 -12.25 -15.63 15.77
CA ASN A 70 -12.02 -17.04 16.05
C ASN A 70 -12.56 -17.95 14.95
N TYR A 71 -13.72 -17.63 14.36
CA TYR A 71 -14.24 -18.41 13.24
C TYR A 71 -13.41 -18.25 11.97
N VAL A 72 -13.08 -17.01 11.60
CA VAL A 72 -12.26 -16.72 10.42
C VAL A 72 -10.91 -17.39 10.56
N HIS A 73 -10.30 -17.31 11.73
CA HIS A 73 -9.08 -18.00 12.05
C HIS A 73 -9.19 -19.53 11.88
N LEU A 74 -10.11 -20.18 12.60
CA LEU A 74 -10.22 -21.65 12.61
C LEU A 74 -10.70 -22.25 11.27
N ASN A 75 -11.54 -21.53 10.53
CA ASN A 75 -12.25 -22.07 9.36
C ASN A 75 -11.80 -21.45 8.04
N LYS A 76 -11.15 -20.29 8.09
CA LYS A 76 -10.63 -19.57 6.93
C LYS A 76 -9.13 -19.34 7.02
N HIS A 77 -8.45 -19.67 8.13
CA HIS A 77 -6.99 -19.64 8.26
C HIS A 77 -6.33 -18.28 8.00
N ARG A 78 -6.99 -17.17 8.37
CA ARG A 78 -6.47 -15.79 8.30
C ARG A 78 -6.78 -15.02 9.58
N CYS A 79 -5.98 -13.97 9.83
CA CYS A 79 -6.03 -13.17 11.06
C CYS A 79 -7.16 -12.15 11.06
N GLY A 80 -7.32 -11.40 9.96
CA GLY A 80 -8.45 -10.50 9.74
C GLY A 80 -9.74 -11.20 9.25
N GLY A 81 -10.31 -10.70 8.16
CA GLY A 81 -11.52 -11.23 7.52
C GLY A 81 -12.65 -10.21 7.35
N TYR A 82 -12.48 -9.03 7.91
CA TYR A 82 -13.42 -7.91 7.84
C TYR A 82 -12.72 -6.58 8.13
N PHE A 83 -13.40 -5.48 7.82
CA PHE A 83 -13.01 -4.14 8.27
C PHE A 83 -14.01 -3.65 9.31
N ALA A 84 -13.54 -3.07 10.42
CA ALA A 84 -14.40 -2.52 11.47
C ALA A 84 -14.50 -0.99 11.40
N PHE A 85 -15.67 -0.43 11.74
CA PHE A 85 -15.98 1.00 11.70
C PHE A 85 -16.85 1.39 12.90
N ASP A 86 -16.56 2.56 13.48
CA ASP A 86 -17.32 3.08 14.62
C ASP A 86 -18.72 3.59 14.23
N THR A 87 -18.93 3.92 12.95
CA THR A 87 -20.21 4.46 12.45
C THR A 87 -20.61 3.85 11.12
N GLN A 88 -21.92 3.80 10.88
CA GLN A 88 -22.50 3.39 9.61
C GLN A 88 -22.01 4.25 8.45
N GLN A 89 -21.95 5.57 8.66
CA GLN A 89 -21.50 6.52 7.66
C GLN A 89 -20.05 6.25 7.25
N ALA A 90 -19.18 5.90 8.21
CA ALA A 90 -17.80 5.54 7.91
C ALA A 90 -17.71 4.23 7.10
N ALA A 91 -18.49 3.20 7.47
CA ALA A 91 -18.56 1.95 6.71
C ALA A 91 -19.05 2.20 5.26
N TYR A 92 -20.08 3.03 5.10
CA TYR A 92 -20.60 3.41 3.80
C TYR A 92 -19.57 4.17 2.98
N ALA A 93 -18.97 5.21 3.54
CA ALA A 93 -17.96 6.00 2.85
C ALA A 93 -16.76 5.14 2.42
N TYR A 94 -16.35 4.17 3.24
CA TYR A 94 -15.28 3.24 2.91
C TYR A 94 -15.62 2.37 1.69
N ILE A 95 -16.81 1.77 1.67
CA ILE A 95 -17.28 0.94 0.56
C ILE A 95 -17.57 1.75 -0.69
N GLU A 96 -18.21 2.91 -0.55
CA GLU A 96 -18.44 3.80 -1.67
C GLU A 96 -17.13 4.24 -2.30
N LYS A 97 -16.14 4.60 -1.49
CA LYS A 97 -14.79 4.91 -1.99
C LYS A 97 -14.25 3.72 -2.77
N ALA A 98 -14.14 2.54 -2.12
CA ALA A 98 -13.66 1.28 -2.71
C ALA A 98 -14.30 0.92 -4.07
N ALA A 99 -15.53 1.37 -4.29
CA ALA A 99 -16.33 1.07 -5.47
C ALA A 99 -16.41 2.18 -6.52
N VAL A 100 -15.99 3.41 -6.20
CA VAL A 100 -15.80 4.47 -7.20
C VAL A 100 -14.49 4.15 -7.94
N GLY A 101 -14.58 3.14 -8.81
CA GLY A 101 -13.51 2.56 -9.62
C GLY A 101 -12.96 3.48 -10.71
N SER A 102 -12.89 4.80 -10.49
CA SER A 102 -12.26 5.75 -11.41
C SER A 102 -11.05 6.47 -10.82
N GLN A 103 -11.01 6.77 -9.51
CA GLN A 103 -9.83 7.37 -8.88
C GLN A 103 -8.93 6.33 -8.17
N GLN A 104 -9.51 5.34 -7.49
CA GLN A 104 -8.75 4.25 -6.87
C GLN A 104 -8.21 3.26 -7.90
N ALA A 105 -8.96 2.99 -8.97
CA ALA A 105 -8.46 2.23 -10.11
C ALA A 105 -7.30 2.96 -10.82
N MET A 106 -7.27 4.29 -10.81
CA MET A 106 -6.12 5.05 -11.33
C MET A 106 -4.91 4.95 -10.40
N LEU A 107 -5.04 5.15 -9.08
CA LEU A 107 -3.89 5.08 -8.16
C LEU A 107 -3.32 3.65 -8.05
N ALA A 108 -4.17 2.61 -8.01
CA ALA A 108 -3.74 1.21 -7.99
C ALA A 108 -3.12 0.74 -9.33
N ALA A 109 -3.52 1.36 -10.45
CA ALA A 109 -2.94 1.11 -11.78
C ALA A 109 -1.67 1.93 -12.09
N THR A 110 -1.20 2.79 -11.16
CA THR A 110 -0.05 3.69 -11.39
C THR A 110 1.30 3.16 -10.92
N PHE A 111 1.38 1.97 -10.30
CA PHE A 111 2.70 1.42 -10.00
C PHE A 111 3.45 1.11 -11.29
N VAL A 112 4.43 1.95 -11.61
CA VAL A 112 5.38 1.72 -12.69
C VAL A 112 6.63 1.13 -12.05
N ALA A 113 6.83 -0.18 -12.26
CA ALA A 113 8.00 -0.88 -11.76
C ALA A 113 9.29 -0.20 -12.25
N PRO A 114 10.11 0.40 -11.36
CA PRO A 114 11.38 0.96 -11.78
C PRO A 114 12.35 -0.17 -12.18
N PRO A 115 13.37 0.12 -13.01
CA PRO A 115 14.43 -0.85 -13.25
C PRO A 115 15.18 -1.15 -11.93
N ILE A 116 15.54 -2.41 -11.73
CA ILE A 116 16.40 -2.85 -10.62
C ILE A 116 17.82 -2.37 -10.92
N THR A 117 18.32 -1.41 -10.14
CA THR A 117 19.57 -0.68 -10.44
C THR A 117 20.48 -0.52 -9.23
N GLN A 118 20.05 -0.98 -8.05
CA GLN A 118 20.75 -0.77 -6.79
C GLN A 118 21.52 -2.02 -6.36
N GLN A 119 21.92 -2.89 -7.30
CA GLN A 119 22.55 -4.18 -6.99
C GLN A 119 23.79 -4.05 -6.11
N THR A 120 24.67 -3.08 -6.39
CA THR A 120 25.86 -2.84 -5.57
C THR A 120 25.48 -2.48 -4.12
N LEU A 121 24.50 -1.58 -3.96
CA LEU A 121 24.02 -1.16 -2.65
C LEU A 121 23.35 -2.32 -1.90
N VAL A 122 22.38 -2.98 -2.52
CA VAL A 122 21.61 -4.08 -1.93
C VAL A 122 22.54 -5.24 -1.55
N ASN A 123 23.40 -5.70 -2.46
CA ASN A 123 24.30 -6.84 -2.19
C ASN A 123 25.33 -6.54 -1.09
N SER A 124 25.67 -5.27 -0.85
CA SER A 124 26.54 -4.89 0.27
C SER A 124 25.84 -4.96 1.64
N MET A 125 24.51 -4.87 1.67
CA MET A 125 23.72 -4.78 2.90
C MET A 125 23.05 -6.11 3.28
N LEU A 126 22.66 -6.95 2.30
CA LEU A 126 22.02 -8.23 2.56
C LEU A 126 22.79 -9.15 3.54
N PRO A 127 24.14 -9.26 3.48
CA PRO A 127 24.90 -10.10 4.42
C PRO A 127 24.93 -9.56 5.86
N GLN A 128 24.52 -8.31 6.08
CA GLN A 128 24.52 -7.68 7.40
C GLN A 128 23.25 -7.98 8.20
N LEU A 129 22.22 -8.53 7.56
CA LEU A 129 21.00 -9.01 8.23
C LEU A 129 21.33 -10.25 9.08
N ASN A 130 20.80 -10.29 10.30
CA ASN A 130 21.12 -11.30 11.31
C ASN A 130 19.86 -11.94 11.88
N SER A 131 19.69 -13.25 11.65
CA SER A 131 18.54 -13.99 12.16
C SER A 131 18.47 -14.05 13.68
N ALA A 132 19.60 -14.00 14.40
CA ALA A 132 19.60 -13.96 15.86
C ALA A 132 19.00 -12.65 16.40
N GLY A 133 19.17 -11.54 15.67
CA GLY A 133 18.52 -10.27 16.00
C GLY A 133 17.01 -10.34 15.82
N ILE A 134 16.57 -11.03 14.76
CA ILE A 134 15.15 -11.27 14.47
C ILE A 134 14.52 -12.13 15.57
N THR A 135 15.10 -13.28 15.89
CA THR A 135 14.54 -14.19 16.92
C THR A 135 14.54 -13.57 18.32
N GLN A 136 15.50 -12.70 18.62
CA GLN A 136 15.49 -11.93 19.87
C GLN A 136 14.28 -11.00 19.94
N VAL A 137 13.98 -10.25 18.87
CA VAL A 137 12.79 -9.36 18.85
C VAL A 137 11.50 -10.17 18.94
N ILE A 138 11.41 -11.31 18.24
CA ILE A 138 10.25 -12.22 18.36
C ILE A 138 10.08 -12.67 19.82
N THR A 139 11.17 -13.07 20.47
CA THR A 139 11.16 -13.52 21.87
C THR A 139 10.72 -12.40 22.81
N ASP A 140 11.27 -11.19 22.64
CA ASP A 140 10.93 -10.03 23.47
C ASP A 140 9.45 -9.67 23.36
N LEU A 141 8.89 -9.66 22.14
CA LEU A 141 7.48 -9.41 21.90
C LEU A 141 6.57 -10.55 22.39
N SER A 142 7.04 -11.79 22.34
CA SER A 142 6.31 -12.99 22.82
C SER A 142 6.27 -13.10 24.35
N ASN A 143 7.12 -12.35 25.05
CA ASN A 143 7.19 -12.33 26.51
C ASN A 143 6.12 -11.45 27.16
N PHE A 144 5.49 -10.54 26.42
CA PHE A 144 4.27 -9.89 26.89
C PHE A 144 3.18 -10.95 27.10
N THR A 145 2.30 -10.74 28.10
CA THR A 145 1.15 -11.62 28.33
C THR A 145 0.34 -11.80 27.04
N ASN A 146 0.04 -10.70 26.38
CA ASN A 146 -0.49 -10.61 25.03
C ASN A 146 -0.17 -9.21 24.52
N ARG A 147 -0.41 -8.97 23.23
CA ARG A 147 -0.32 -7.64 22.64
C ARG A 147 -1.68 -7.11 22.18
N TYR A 148 -2.78 -7.55 22.80
CA TYR A 148 -4.13 -7.24 22.34
C TYR A 148 -4.49 -5.76 22.48
N TYR A 149 -5.21 -5.20 21.51
CA TYR A 149 -5.35 -3.75 21.31
C TYR A 149 -5.98 -2.93 22.45
N THR A 150 -6.69 -3.59 23.37
CA THR A 150 -7.35 -2.95 24.53
C THR A 150 -6.63 -3.19 25.84
N THR A 151 -5.64 -4.09 25.88
CA THR A 151 -4.98 -4.47 27.12
C THR A 151 -3.84 -3.52 27.48
N THR A 152 -3.51 -3.47 28.76
CA THR A 152 -2.32 -2.75 29.24
C THR A 152 -1.05 -3.32 28.63
N SER A 153 -0.94 -4.65 28.48
CA SER A 153 0.18 -5.32 27.82
C SER A 153 0.27 -5.00 26.32
N GLY A 154 -0.86 -4.88 25.62
CA GLY A 154 -0.90 -4.44 24.23
C GLY A 154 -0.36 -3.04 24.01
N LYS A 155 -0.74 -2.09 24.87
CA LYS A 155 -0.14 -0.75 24.84
C LYS A 155 1.36 -0.80 25.16
N ALA A 156 1.75 -1.57 26.17
CA ALA A 156 3.16 -1.69 26.57
C ALA A 156 4.02 -2.31 25.45
N GLY A 157 3.50 -3.28 24.70
CA GLY A 157 4.17 -3.84 23.52
C GLY A 157 4.40 -2.80 22.42
N ALA A 158 3.39 -1.98 22.12
CA ALA A 158 3.55 -0.87 21.17
C ALA A 158 4.57 0.18 21.67
N ASP A 159 4.55 0.53 22.96
CA ASP A 159 5.54 1.44 23.54
C ASP A 159 6.96 0.85 23.47
N TRP A 160 7.12 -0.45 23.68
CA TRP A 160 8.40 -1.14 23.54
C TRP A 160 8.94 -1.07 22.10
N ILE A 161 8.09 -1.28 21.09
CA ILE A 161 8.46 -1.13 19.68
C ILE A 161 8.91 0.31 19.39
N PHE A 162 8.17 1.30 19.90
CA PHE A 162 8.55 2.71 19.76
C PHE A 162 9.96 2.96 20.32
N ASP A 163 10.24 2.51 21.55
CA ASP A 163 11.52 2.74 22.20
C ASP A 163 12.66 2.02 21.47
N ARG A 164 12.41 0.77 21.03
CA ARG A 164 13.35 -0.02 20.24
C ARG A 164 13.72 0.66 18.92
N TRP A 165 12.73 1.12 18.17
CA TRP A 165 12.94 1.82 16.89
C TRP A 165 13.58 3.20 17.09
N ALA A 166 13.22 3.92 18.16
CA ALA A 166 13.83 5.20 18.49
C ALA A 166 15.32 5.04 18.82
N ALA A 167 15.68 3.97 19.54
CA ALA A 167 17.08 3.65 19.82
C ALA A 167 17.89 3.36 18.55
N LEU A 168 17.32 2.64 17.58
CA LEU A 168 17.97 2.40 16.28
C LEU A 168 18.19 3.69 15.48
N GLY A 169 17.26 4.64 15.59
CA GLY A 169 17.35 5.96 14.96
C GLY A 169 18.24 6.97 15.69
N SER A 170 18.74 6.65 16.89
CA SER A 170 19.47 7.60 17.73
C SER A 170 20.67 8.22 17.01
N GLY A 171 20.84 9.53 17.19
CA GLY A 171 21.90 10.32 16.56
C GLY A 171 21.68 10.66 15.08
N LYS A 172 20.54 10.31 14.48
CA LYS A 172 20.22 10.59 13.06
C LYS A 172 19.03 11.52 12.96
N SER A 173 19.28 12.76 12.54
CA SER A 173 18.24 13.80 12.40
C SER A 173 17.17 13.46 11.36
N TRP A 174 17.48 12.57 10.42
CA TRP A 174 16.57 12.10 9.38
C TRP A 174 15.77 10.85 9.77
N ILE A 175 15.88 10.34 11.01
CA ILE A 175 15.04 9.25 11.51
C ILE A 175 14.15 9.76 12.64
N LYS A 176 12.84 9.56 12.53
CA LYS A 176 11.87 9.95 13.55
C LYS A 176 10.87 8.82 13.81
N VAL A 177 10.59 8.56 15.08
CA VAL A 177 9.55 7.60 15.50
C VAL A 177 8.38 8.35 16.11
N THR A 178 7.16 7.96 15.76
CA THR A 178 5.92 8.61 16.20
C THR A 178 4.89 7.55 16.61
N ARG A 179 4.15 7.82 17.69
CA ARG A 179 2.94 7.07 18.06
C ARG A 179 1.74 7.68 17.35
N ILE A 180 0.93 6.85 16.70
CA ILE A 180 -0.32 7.25 16.06
C ILE A 180 -1.46 6.77 16.95
N ALA A 181 -2.20 7.71 17.53
CA ALA A 181 -3.35 7.40 18.36
C ALA A 181 -4.57 7.07 17.48
N HIS A 182 -5.42 6.16 17.98
CA HIS A 182 -6.65 5.73 17.33
C HIS A 182 -7.85 5.98 18.23
N ALA A 183 -9.00 6.22 17.62
CA ALA A 183 -10.22 6.41 18.39
C ALA A 183 -10.71 5.06 18.95
N GLY A 184 -11.08 5.04 20.23
CA GLY A 184 -11.77 3.92 20.85
C GLY A 184 -10.89 2.86 21.53
N TYR A 185 -9.56 2.92 21.41
CA TYR A 185 -8.64 2.00 22.10
C TYR A 185 -7.30 2.67 22.44
N ASN A 186 -6.54 2.08 23.36
CA ASN A 186 -5.35 2.69 23.96
C ASN A 186 -4.03 2.31 23.26
N GLN A 187 -4.01 1.22 22.49
CA GLN A 187 -2.84 0.80 21.73
C GLN A 187 -2.61 1.71 20.51
N PRO A 188 -1.47 2.42 20.41
CA PRO A 188 -1.15 3.20 19.23
C PRO A 188 -0.52 2.34 18.13
N SER A 189 -0.69 2.73 16.87
CA SER A 189 0.25 2.27 15.83
C SER A 189 1.59 2.99 15.98
N ILE A 190 2.70 2.33 15.65
CA ILE A 190 4.04 2.93 15.69
C ILE A 190 4.52 3.17 14.27
N MET A 191 5.00 4.39 13.98
CA MET A 191 5.61 4.74 12.71
C MET A 191 7.06 5.18 12.92
N LEU A 192 8.00 4.51 12.26
CA LEU A 192 9.34 5.07 12.03
C LEU A 192 9.40 5.62 10.60
N GLU A 193 9.77 6.89 10.47
CA GLU A 193 10.07 7.53 9.20
C GLU A 193 11.59 7.76 9.08
N MET A 194 12.16 7.35 7.95
CA MET A 194 13.47 7.78 7.49
C MET A 194 13.27 8.79 6.36
N THR A 195 13.46 10.08 6.64
CA THR A 195 13.19 11.15 5.68
C THR A 195 14.18 11.12 4.53
N GLY A 196 13.65 11.07 3.30
CA GLY A 196 14.43 11.02 2.08
C GLY A 196 15.27 12.27 1.84
N SER A 197 16.49 12.12 1.34
CA SER A 197 17.43 13.21 1.07
C SER A 197 17.11 14.03 -0.18
N GLU A 198 16.46 13.42 -1.18
CA GLU A 198 16.16 14.06 -2.47
C GLU A 198 14.65 14.23 -2.69
N ARG A 199 13.85 13.25 -2.27
CA ARG A 199 12.41 13.16 -2.52
C ARG A 199 11.66 12.81 -1.23
N PRO A 200 11.71 13.68 -0.20
CA PRO A 200 11.14 13.39 1.11
C PRO A 200 9.61 13.19 1.11
N THR A 201 8.92 13.61 0.04
CA THR A 201 7.46 13.48 -0.10
C THR A 201 7.01 12.21 -0.80
N GLU A 202 7.94 11.45 -1.41
CA GLU A 202 7.66 10.14 -2.00
C GLU A 202 7.93 9.06 -0.96
N LEU A 203 6.93 8.21 -0.70
CA LEU A 203 6.93 7.28 0.41
C LEU A 203 7.03 5.84 -0.09
N VAL A 204 8.03 5.09 0.36
CA VAL A 204 8.05 3.63 0.29
C VAL A 204 7.67 3.10 1.66
N VAL A 205 6.66 2.24 1.72
CA VAL A 205 6.07 1.79 2.98
C VAL A 205 6.34 0.30 3.18
N LEU A 206 6.76 -0.06 4.39
CA LEU A 206 6.78 -1.43 4.87
C LEU A 206 6.02 -1.49 6.20
N GLY A 207 5.28 -2.55 6.45
CA GLY A 207 4.57 -2.70 7.71
C GLY A 207 4.22 -4.13 8.05
N GLY A 208 3.82 -4.31 9.31
CA GLY A 208 3.31 -5.52 9.94
C GLY A 208 2.48 -5.09 11.14
N HIS A 209 1.66 -5.94 11.70
CA HIS A 209 0.84 -5.56 12.84
C HIS A 209 1.54 -5.90 14.16
N LEU A 210 1.27 -5.10 15.19
CA LEU A 210 1.96 -5.21 16.48
C LEU A 210 1.13 -5.90 17.55
N ASP A 211 -0.16 -6.12 17.30
CA ASP A 211 -1.04 -6.78 18.25
C ASP A 211 -0.91 -8.32 18.21
N SER A 212 -1.62 -8.97 19.12
CA SER A 212 -1.80 -10.43 19.12
C SER A 212 -3.09 -10.78 19.85
N ILE A 213 -3.72 -11.87 19.43
CA ILE A 213 -4.94 -12.42 20.02
C ILE A 213 -4.78 -13.90 20.38
N ASN A 214 -5.60 -14.41 21.30
CA ASN A 214 -5.76 -15.84 21.51
C ASN A 214 -7.25 -16.20 21.55
N GLY A 215 -7.78 -16.56 20.39
CA GLY A 215 -9.18 -16.89 20.18
C GLY A 215 -10.15 -15.79 20.64
N ALA A 216 -11.39 -16.20 20.93
CA ALA A 216 -12.41 -15.27 21.39
C ALA A 216 -12.25 -14.94 22.89
N GLY A 217 -12.38 -13.66 23.25
CA GLY A 217 -12.35 -13.18 24.63
C GLY A 217 -10.94 -12.92 25.15
N THR A 218 -10.05 -12.35 24.34
CA THR A 218 -8.71 -11.99 24.80
C THR A 218 -8.79 -10.84 25.82
N THR A 219 -8.25 -11.06 27.01
CA THR A 219 -8.27 -10.10 28.14
C THR A 219 -6.86 -9.82 28.66
N GLU A 220 -6.73 -8.97 29.67
CA GLU A 220 -5.45 -8.64 30.33
C GLU A 220 -4.60 -9.87 30.74
N THR A 221 -5.24 -10.98 31.11
CA THR A 221 -4.55 -12.18 31.60
C THR A 221 -4.42 -13.28 30.56
N THR A 222 -5.07 -13.17 29.41
CA THR A 222 -5.02 -14.19 28.36
C THR A 222 -3.62 -14.25 27.77
N ARG A 223 -2.99 -15.44 27.75
CA ARG A 223 -1.69 -15.60 27.10
C ARG A 223 -1.87 -15.64 25.57
N ALA A 224 -1.22 -14.73 24.84
CA ALA A 224 -1.18 -14.71 23.37
C ALA A 224 0.21 -14.28 22.92
N PRO A 225 1.19 -15.22 22.83
CA PRO A 225 2.56 -14.83 22.54
C PRO A 225 2.70 -14.23 21.14
N GLY A 226 1.90 -14.67 20.15
CA GLY A 226 1.85 -14.04 18.83
C GLY A 226 3.22 -13.99 18.17
N ALA A 227 3.96 -15.10 18.21
CA ALA A 227 5.37 -15.13 17.85
C ALA A 227 5.56 -15.07 16.34
N ASP A 228 4.79 -15.87 15.60
CA ASP A 228 4.72 -15.76 14.16
C ASP A 228 3.83 -14.60 13.76
N ASP A 229 2.70 -14.44 14.48
CA ASP A 229 1.58 -13.56 14.16
C ASP A 229 1.41 -12.45 15.23
N ASP A 230 1.94 -11.24 15.01
CA ASP A 230 2.92 -10.88 13.96
C ASP A 230 4.21 -10.31 14.56
N ALA A 231 4.68 -10.90 15.67
CA ALA A 231 6.01 -10.54 16.17
C ALA A 231 7.10 -10.82 15.13
N SER A 232 6.90 -11.77 14.22
CA SER A 232 7.85 -12.10 13.16
C SER A 232 7.95 -10.99 12.09
N GLY A 233 6.84 -10.41 11.64
CA GLY A 233 6.82 -9.27 10.74
C GLY A 233 7.47 -8.05 11.38
N ILE A 234 7.10 -7.72 12.63
CA ILE A 234 7.73 -6.62 13.38
C ILE A 234 9.24 -6.85 13.58
N ALA A 235 9.67 -8.07 13.88
CA ALA A 235 11.08 -8.41 14.00
C ALA A 235 11.83 -8.24 12.68
N THR A 236 11.23 -8.68 11.58
CA THR A 236 11.75 -8.53 10.22
C THR A 236 11.94 -7.05 9.85
N LEU A 237 10.93 -6.21 10.11
CA LEU A 237 11.03 -4.76 9.90
C LEU A 237 12.11 -4.13 10.78
N THR A 238 12.18 -4.52 12.05
CA THR A 238 13.17 -4.01 13.01
C THR A 238 14.60 -4.28 12.53
N GLU A 239 14.83 -5.46 11.94
CA GLU A 239 16.14 -5.82 11.40
C GLU A 239 16.51 -5.05 10.13
N ILE A 240 15.54 -4.78 9.25
CA ILE A 240 15.72 -3.90 8.08
C ILE A 240 16.08 -2.48 8.55
N ILE A 241 15.34 -1.93 9.52
CA ILE A 241 15.61 -0.62 10.12
C ILE A 241 17.03 -0.57 10.68
N ARG A 242 17.43 -1.61 11.43
CA ARG A 242 18.76 -1.70 12.04
C ARG A 242 19.87 -1.63 10.98
N VAL A 243 19.77 -2.42 9.91
CA VAL A 243 20.80 -2.44 8.85
C VAL A 243 20.89 -1.09 8.14
N ILE A 244 19.76 -0.48 7.78
CA ILE A 244 19.79 0.84 7.11
C ILE A 244 20.39 1.91 8.04
N ALA A 245 19.97 1.94 9.30
CA ALA A 245 20.45 2.90 10.28
C ALA A 245 21.95 2.69 10.60
N SER A 246 22.41 1.45 10.82
CA SER A 246 23.81 1.19 11.18
C SER A 246 24.80 1.56 10.08
N ASN A 247 24.36 1.55 8.82
CA ASN A 247 25.16 1.98 7.67
C ASN A 247 25.10 3.49 7.41
N ASN A 248 24.37 4.25 8.22
CA ASN A 248 24.14 5.69 8.03
C ASN A 248 23.65 6.04 6.61
N LEU A 249 22.86 5.15 6.00
CA LEU A 249 22.34 5.33 4.65
C LEU A 249 21.04 6.13 4.72
N GLN A 250 21.11 7.43 4.41
CA GLN A 250 19.91 8.22 4.19
C GLN A 250 19.35 7.92 2.78
N PRO A 251 18.13 7.35 2.66
CA PRO A 251 17.55 7.00 1.36
C PRO A 251 17.18 8.26 0.55
N LYS A 252 17.03 8.14 -0.78
CA LYS A 252 16.62 9.29 -1.62
C LYS A 252 15.13 9.63 -1.45
N ARG A 253 14.26 8.62 -1.42
CA ARG A 253 12.84 8.74 -1.01
C ARG A 253 12.68 8.46 0.48
N SER A 254 11.59 8.91 1.07
CA SER A 254 11.30 8.55 2.46
C SER A 254 10.89 7.09 2.58
N LEU A 255 11.42 6.41 3.61
CA LEU A 255 10.94 5.10 4.04
C LEU A 255 10.01 5.30 5.24
N ARG A 256 8.87 4.62 5.27
CA ARG A 256 8.02 4.51 6.46
C ARG A 256 7.83 3.05 6.85
N PHE A 257 8.13 2.75 8.10
CA PHE A 257 7.91 1.46 8.72
C PHE A 257 6.76 1.60 9.72
N TYR A 258 5.79 0.70 9.65
CA TYR A 258 4.65 0.70 10.56
C TYR A 258 4.58 -0.61 11.36
N GLY A 259 4.31 -0.46 12.66
CA GLY A 259 3.66 -1.49 13.47
C GLY A 259 2.20 -1.08 13.64
N TYR A 260 1.27 -1.72 12.92
CA TYR A 260 -0.15 -1.36 12.94
C TYR A 260 -0.84 -1.92 14.18
N ALA A 261 -1.61 -1.09 14.87
CA ALA A 261 -2.43 -1.55 15.99
C ALA A 261 -3.76 -2.15 15.50
N ALA A 262 -4.30 -3.10 16.25
CA ALA A 262 -5.66 -3.60 16.08
C ALA A 262 -5.95 -4.16 14.67
N GLU A 263 -5.01 -4.92 14.10
CA GLU A 263 -5.23 -5.70 12.88
C GLU A 263 -6.29 -6.77 13.15
N GLU A 264 -6.12 -7.48 14.26
CA GLU A 264 -6.86 -8.68 14.65
C GLU A 264 -8.35 -8.41 14.88
N VAL A 265 -8.73 -7.15 15.05
CA VAL A 265 -10.11 -6.71 15.29
C VAL A 265 -10.65 -5.87 14.13
N GLY A 266 -10.19 -6.17 12.93
CA GLY A 266 -10.73 -5.66 11.68
C GLY A 266 -9.93 -4.51 11.07
N LEU A 267 -8.61 -4.65 11.03
CA LEU A 267 -7.67 -3.79 10.30
C LEU A 267 -7.76 -2.32 10.72
N ARG A 268 -8.05 -2.04 11.99
CA ARG A 268 -8.46 -0.69 12.44
C ARG A 268 -7.32 0.31 12.31
N GLY A 269 -6.12 -0.05 12.76
CA GLY A 269 -4.96 0.85 12.73
C GLY A 269 -4.48 1.14 11.32
N SER A 270 -4.29 0.12 10.49
CA SER A 270 -3.87 0.32 9.10
C SER A 270 -4.91 1.05 8.25
N LYS A 271 -6.20 0.81 8.49
CA LYS A 271 -7.29 1.56 7.84
C LYS A 271 -7.20 3.05 8.16
N ASP A 272 -6.97 3.43 9.42
CA ASP A 272 -6.80 4.84 9.81
C ASP A 272 -5.56 5.46 9.14
N VAL A 273 -4.43 4.75 9.14
CA VAL A 273 -3.18 5.19 8.51
C VAL A 273 -3.34 5.36 6.99
N ALA A 274 -3.89 4.36 6.30
CA ALA A 274 -4.08 4.40 4.85
C ALA A 274 -5.13 5.45 4.44
N THR A 275 -6.20 5.62 5.23
CA THR A 275 -7.19 6.67 5.01
C THR A 275 -6.59 8.06 5.19
N ALA A 276 -5.75 8.26 6.21
CA ALA A 276 -5.04 9.53 6.41
C ALA A 276 -4.10 9.82 5.22
N ALA A 277 -3.37 8.81 4.73
CA ALA A 277 -2.50 8.95 3.57
C ALA A 277 -3.28 9.30 2.30
N GLN A 278 -4.43 8.66 2.07
CA GLN A 278 -5.34 8.95 0.96
C GLN A 278 -5.87 10.38 1.04
N ASN A 279 -6.39 10.80 2.20
CA ASN A 279 -6.95 12.14 2.40
C ASN A 279 -5.89 13.24 2.25
N ALA A 280 -4.64 12.94 2.59
CA ALA A 280 -3.50 13.83 2.39
C ALA A 280 -2.94 13.80 0.94
N ALA A 281 -3.52 13.00 0.03
CA ALA A 281 -3.00 12.75 -1.31
C ALA A 281 -1.51 12.38 -1.32
N SER A 282 -1.11 11.55 -0.35
CA SER A 282 0.29 11.16 -0.16
C SER A 282 0.84 10.42 -1.37
N LYS A 283 2.08 10.72 -1.78
CA LYS A 283 2.74 10.04 -2.90
C LYS A 283 3.37 8.73 -2.42
N VAL A 284 2.55 7.70 -2.24
CA VAL A 284 3.01 6.35 -1.86
C VAL A 284 3.43 5.60 -3.11
N VAL A 285 4.71 5.26 -3.21
CA VAL A 285 5.33 4.56 -4.34
C VAL A 285 4.98 3.08 -4.32
N GLY A 286 4.96 2.46 -3.15
CA GLY A 286 4.60 1.06 -2.97
C GLY A 286 4.59 0.69 -1.49
N VAL A 287 3.77 -0.30 -1.17
CA VAL A 287 3.56 -0.80 0.20
C VAL A 287 3.85 -2.30 0.24
N MET A 288 4.66 -2.74 1.19
CA MET A 288 4.87 -4.15 1.52
C MET A 288 4.34 -4.45 2.91
N GLN A 289 3.40 -5.39 3.00
CA GLN A 289 3.00 -6.01 4.27
C GLN A 289 3.87 -7.22 4.54
N LEU A 290 4.30 -7.37 5.79
CA LEU A 290 4.95 -8.55 6.34
C LEU A 290 4.10 -8.98 7.53
N ASP A 291 3.33 -10.03 7.32
CA ASP A 291 2.42 -10.61 8.30
C ASP A 291 2.65 -12.12 8.24
N MET A 292 3.19 -12.68 9.32
CA MET A 292 3.73 -14.03 9.42
C MET A 292 4.88 -14.29 8.43
N THR A 293 6.09 -14.40 8.96
CA THR A 293 7.33 -14.52 8.18
C THR A 293 8.21 -15.68 8.60
N ASN A 294 7.87 -16.41 9.68
CA ASN A 294 8.81 -17.27 10.37
C ASN A 294 8.38 -18.73 10.51
N TYR A 295 7.37 -19.20 9.79
CA TYR A 295 7.02 -20.61 9.72
C TYR A 295 7.04 -21.15 8.28
N LYS A 296 7.78 -22.24 8.07
CA LYS A 296 7.93 -22.86 6.75
C LYS A 296 6.97 -24.04 6.59
N GLY A 297 5.74 -23.74 6.18
CA GLY A 297 4.69 -24.75 6.03
C GLY A 297 4.79 -25.68 4.82
N GLY A 298 5.61 -25.35 3.82
CA GLY A 298 5.63 -26.04 2.53
C GLY A 298 7.01 -26.14 1.87
N ALA A 299 7.00 -26.52 0.60
CA ALA A 299 8.23 -26.56 -0.21
C ALA A 299 8.68 -25.14 -0.53
N GLU A 300 7.71 -24.27 -0.82
CA GLU A 300 7.86 -22.86 -1.10
C GLU A 300 8.46 -22.12 0.09
N ASP A 301 9.29 -21.13 -0.23
CA ASP A 301 9.94 -20.24 0.72
C ASP A 301 9.18 -18.92 0.89
N ILE A 302 8.61 -18.39 -0.20
CA ILE A 302 7.83 -17.14 -0.20
C ILE A 302 6.62 -17.31 -1.11
N VAL A 303 5.43 -16.96 -0.62
CA VAL A 303 4.18 -17.04 -1.38
C VAL A 303 3.57 -15.65 -1.49
N LEU A 304 3.41 -15.14 -2.70
CA LEU A 304 2.82 -13.81 -2.93
C LEU A 304 1.29 -13.90 -3.02
N MET A 305 0.59 -13.15 -2.18
CA MET A 305 -0.87 -13.05 -2.27
C MET A 305 -1.30 -12.21 -3.46
N THR A 306 -2.31 -12.67 -4.18
CA THR A 306 -2.73 -12.09 -5.49
C THR A 306 -4.04 -11.33 -5.44
N ASP A 307 -4.82 -11.48 -4.38
CA ASP A 307 -6.02 -10.71 -4.10
C ASP A 307 -5.74 -9.55 -3.14
N TYR A 308 -6.44 -8.43 -3.33
CA TYR A 308 -6.19 -7.17 -2.59
C TYR A 308 -4.73 -6.66 -2.69
N THR A 309 -4.01 -7.05 -3.74
CA THR A 309 -2.65 -6.61 -4.07
C THR A 309 -2.58 -6.16 -5.53
N ASN A 310 -1.42 -5.63 -5.95
CA ASN A 310 -1.23 -5.12 -7.32
C ASN A 310 -0.33 -6.05 -8.13
N ALA A 311 -0.85 -6.58 -9.23
CA ALA A 311 -0.12 -7.53 -10.09
C ALA A 311 1.24 -6.99 -10.57
N THR A 312 1.33 -5.71 -10.97
CA THR A 312 2.60 -5.10 -11.40
C THR A 312 3.61 -5.01 -10.24
N LEU A 313 3.15 -4.73 -9.02
CA LEU A 313 4.00 -4.70 -7.84
C LEU A 313 4.46 -6.11 -7.47
N ASN A 314 3.56 -7.10 -7.46
CA ASN A 314 3.92 -8.50 -7.25
C ASN A 314 4.95 -8.99 -8.29
N GLY A 315 4.76 -8.64 -9.57
CA GLY A 315 5.75 -8.94 -10.61
C GLY A 315 7.11 -8.28 -10.37
N TYR A 316 7.14 -7.10 -9.75
CA TYR A 316 8.38 -6.47 -9.30
C TYR A 316 9.00 -7.21 -8.11
N ILE A 317 8.21 -7.63 -7.13
CA ILE A 317 8.68 -8.46 -6.00
C ILE A 317 9.30 -9.77 -6.50
N GLN A 318 8.66 -10.44 -7.47
CA GLN A 318 9.22 -11.66 -8.08
C GLN A 318 10.59 -11.41 -8.72
N LYS A 319 10.76 -10.27 -9.41
CA LYS A 319 12.05 -9.87 -9.99
C LYS A 319 13.10 -9.58 -8.92
N LEU A 320 12.72 -8.95 -7.79
CA LEU A 320 13.63 -8.74 -6.65
C LEU A 320 14.09 -10.08 -6.08
N ILE A 321 13.16 -11.03 -5.87
CA ILE A 321 13.48 -12.38 -5.40
C ILE A 321 14.47 -13.05 -6.36
N THR A 322 14.17 -13.09 -7.67
CA THR A 322 15.07 -13.70 -8.67
C THR A 322 16.44 -13.02 -8.72
N THR A 323 16.50 -11.70 -8.50
CA THR A 323 17.77 -10.95 -8.59
C THR A 323 18.64 -11.14 -7.35
N TYR A 324 18.05 -11.06 -6.16
CA TYR A 324 18.78 -10.97 -4.89
C TYR A 324 18.79 -12.26 -4.09
N GLN A 325 17.86 -13.17 -4.37
CA GLN A 325 17.71 -14.44 -3.69
C GLN A 325 17.31 -15.56 -4.68
N PRO A 326 18.13 -15.86 -5.71
CA PRO A 326 17.74 -16.77 -6.81
C PRO A 326 17.40 -18.20 -6.39
N ASN A 327 17.79 -18.61 -5.18
CA ASN A 327 17.50 -19.94 -4.63
C ASN A 327 16.15 -20.03 -3.91
N ILE A 328 15.44 -18.91 -3.74
CA ILE A 328 14.12 -18.89 -3.09
C ILE A 328 13.09 -19.51 -4.01
N VAL A 329 12.39 -20.53 -3.51
CA VAL A 329 11.24 -21.12 -4.19
C VAL A 329 10.02 -20.23 -3.94
N GLN A 330 9.69 -19.38 -4.90
CA GLN A 330 8.54 -18.49 -4.81
C GLN A 330 7.29 -19.05 -5.52
N SER A 331 6.11 -18.72 -5.00
CA SER A 331 4.84 -19.03 -5.66
C SER A 331 3.77 -17.96 -5.39
N THR A 332 2.53 -18.17 -5.82
CA THR A 332 1.40 -17.26 -5.59
C THR A 332 0.22 -17.97 -4.96
N ASP A 333 -0.56 -17.28 -4.15
CA ASP A 333 -1.81 -17.81 -3.58
C ASP A 333 -2.86 -16.69 -3.41
N VAL A 334 -4.00 -17.02 -2.83
CA VAL A 334 -5.03 -16.06 -2.41
C VAL A 334 -5.34 -16.24 -0.92
N CYS A 335 -5.69 -15.16 -0.24
CA CYS A 335 -5.99 -15.17 1.20
C CYS A 335 -7.48 -14.87 1.50
N GLY A 336 -8.13 -14.11 0.62
CA GLY A 336 -9.53 -13.71 0.71
C GLY A 336 -9.73 -12.32 1.31
N TYR A 337 -11.00 -11.96 1.55
CA TYR A 337 -11.38 -10.60 1.95
C TYR A 337 -10.82 -10.16 3.30
N GLY A 338 -10.17 -9.00 3.32
CA GLY A 338 -9.72 -8.35 4.56
C GLY A 338 -8.67 -9.16 5.32
N CYS A 339 -7.80 -9.86 4.58
CA CYS A 339 -6.84 -10.80 5.14
C CYS A 339 -5.78 -10.20 6.06
N SER A 340 -5.26 -9.01 5.73
CA SER A 340 -4.26 -8.28 6.53
C SER A 340 -4.18 -6.81 6.07
N ASP A 341 -3.31 -6.00 6.67
CA ASP A 341 -3.23 -4.54 6.52
C ASP A 341 -2.93 -4.05 5.10
N HIS A 342 -2.34 -4.88 4.22
CA HIS A 342 -2.17 -4.52 2.80
C HIS A 342 -3.50 -4.19 2.13
N ALA A 343 -4.59 -4.84 2.57
CA ALA A 343 -5.93 -4.58 2.06
C ALA A 343 -6.40 -3.15 2.39
N SER A 344 -6.00 -2.56 3.53
CA SER A 344 -6.26 -1.16 3.86
C SER A 344 -5.60 -0.20 2.85
N TRP A 345 -4.35 -0.47 2.48
CA TRP A 345 -3.61 0.32 1.49
C TRP A 345 -4.17 0.15 0.08
N HIS A 346 -4.44 -1.09 -0.32
CA HIS A 346 -5.07 -1.40 -1.60
C HIS A 346 -6.43 -0.70 -1.74
N ASN A 347 -7.28 -0.79 -0.71
CA ASN A 347 -8.60 -0.15 -0.70
C ASN A 347 -8.51 1.38 -0.60
N ALA A 348 -7.41 1.93 -0.07
CA ALA A 348 -7.11 3.35 -0.16
C ALA A 348 -6.61 3.79 -1.55
N GLY A 349 -6.37 2.84 -2.46
CA GLY A 349 -5.93 3.05 -3.84
C GLY A 349 -4.42 2.96 -4.04
N PHE A 350 -3.64 2.55 -3.04
CA PHE A 350 -2.19 2.45 -3.15
C PHE A 350 -1.73 1.08 -3.62
N ALA A 351 -0.57 1.03 -4.28
CA ALA A 351 0.00 -0.23 -4.69
C ALA A 351 0.54 -1.02 -3.49
N ALA A 352 -0.01 -2.21 -3.23
CA ALA A 352 0.33 -3.05 -2.10
C ALA A 352 0.70 -4.48 -2.51
N THR A 353 1.57 -5.10 -1.73
CA THR A 353 1.99 -6.51 -1.86
C THR A 353 2.08 -7.16 -0.49
N MET A 354 1.83 -8.45 -0.42
CA MET A 354 2.00 -9.27 0.77
C MET A 354 2.74 -10.57 0.40
N PRO A 355 4.07 -10.62 0.53
CA PRO A 355 4.79 -11.89 0.63
C PRO A 355 4.44 -12.57 1.96
N PHE A 356 4.07 -13.84 1.88
CA PHE A 356 3.63 -14.66 3.00
C PHE A 356 4.49 -15.93 3.12
N GLU A 357 4.58 -16.47 4.32
CA GLU A 357 5.50 -17.54 4.69
C GLU A 357 5.23 -18.93 4.08
N ALA A 358 3.98 -19.20 3.69
CA ALA A 358 3.54 -20.51 3.22
C ALA A 358 2.38 -20.41 2.23
N LYS A 359 2.02 -21.53 1.59
CA LYS A 359 0.69 -21.63 0.97
C LYS A 359 -0.35 -21.53 2.07
N PHE A 360 -1.49 -20.92 1.75
CA PHE A 360 -2.49 -20.62 2.76
C PHE A 360 -3.12 -21.88 3.38
N ALA A 361 -3.17 -22.99 2.64
CA ALA A 361 -3.57 -24.29 3.18
C ALA A 361 -2.56 -24.91 4.18
N LYS A 362 -1.34 -24.36 4.27
CA LYS A 362 -0.19 -24.89 5.01
C LYS A 362 0.43 -23.86 5.97
N ASP A 363 -0.26 -22.76 6.23
CA ASP A 363 0.11 -21.76 7.24
C ASP A 363 0.27 -22.38 8.65
N ASN A 364 0.87 -21.61 9.56
CA ASN A 364 1.11 -22.02 10.93
C ASN A 364 -0.20 -22.26 11.70
N LYS A 365 -0.53 -23.52 12.00
CA LYS A 365 -1.79 -23.88 12.69
C LYS A 365 -1.83 -23.51 14.17
N ASN A 366 -0.80 -22.86 14.70
CA ASN A 366 -0.77 -22.39 16.09
C ASN A 366 -1.13 -20.92 16.25
N ILE A 367 -1.28 -20.15 15.17
CA ILE A 367 -1.64 -18.73 15.22
C ILE A 367 -2.91 -18.52 16.06
N HIS A 368 -3.10 -17.33 16.66
CA HIS A 368 -4.21 -17.01 17.58
C HIS A 368 -4.40 -18.00 18.74
N THR A 369 -3.35 -18.67 19.19
CA THR A 369 -3.39 -19.54 20.38
C THR A 369 -2.25 -19.24 21.33
N VAL A 370 -2.30 -19.84 22.53
CA VAL A 370 -1.15 -19.86 23.46
C VAL A 370 0.11 -20.51 22.86
N ASN A 371 -0.04 -21.31 21.80
CA ASN A 371 1.02 -22.08 21.19
C ASN A 371 1.69 -21.36 20.02
N ASP A 372 1.21 -20.19 19.60
CA ASP A 372 1.97 -19.36 18.67
C ASP A 372 3.21 -18.81 19.38
N THR A 373 4.28 -19.60 19.33
CA THR A 373 5.54 -19.38 20.05
C THR A 373 6.69 -19.57 19.07
N LEU A 374 7.81 -18.89 19.32
CA LEU A 374 9.01 -19.03 18.48
C LEU A 374 9.47 -20.50 18.35
N ALA A 375 9.24 -21.32 19.37
CA ALA A 375 9.57 -22.75 19.35
C ALA A 375 8.71 -23.56 18.37
N ASN A 376 7.48 -23.10 18.09
CA ASN A 376 6.56 -23.71 17.13
C ASN A 376 6.62 -23.07 15.73
N SER A 377 7.38 -21.98 15.57
CA SER A 377 7.81 -21.40 14.29
C SER A 377 9.20 -21.92 13.91
N ASP A 378 10.01 -21.14 13.19
CA ASP A 378 11.44 -21.37 13.01
C ASP A 378 12.25 -20.67 14.10
N SER A 379 12.63 -21.43 15.14
CA SER A 379 13.44 -20.94 16.26
C SER A 379 14.82 -20.40 15.87
N THR A 380 15.31 -20.66 14.65
CA THR A 380 16.57 -20.12 14.14
C THR A 380 16.41 -18.76 13.44
N GLY A 381 15.18 -18.39 13.08
CA GLY A 381 14.86 -17.19 12.31
C GLY A 381 15.34 -17.23 10.85
N ALA A 382 15.73 -18.40 10.34
CA ALA A 382 16.24 -18.54 8.99
C ALA A 382 15.16 -18.29 7.94
N HIS A 383 13.91 -18.63 8.23
CA HIS A 383 12.77 -18.31 7.36
C HIS A 383 12.49 -16.80 7.34
N ALA A 384 12.32 -16.16 8.50
CA ALA A 384 12.14 -14.70 8.58
C ALA A 384 13.29 -13.92 7.96
N LEU A 385 14.53 -14.43 8.00
CA LEU A 385 15.68 -13.81 7.34
C LEU A 385 15.49 -13.68 5.80
N LYS A 386 14.74 -14.59 5.15
CA LYS A 386 14.41 -14.50 3.72
C LYS A 386 13.49 -13.30 3.45
N PHE A 387 12.52 -13.06 4.33
CA PHE A 387 11.63 -11.91 4.29
C PHE A 387 12.37 -10.61 4.60
N ALA A 388 13.31 -10.62 5.55
CA ALA A 388 14.17 -9.47 5.85
C ALA A 388 15.00 -9.06 4.63
N LYS A 389 15.59 -10.05 3.93
CA LYS A 389 16.33 -9.82 2.68
C LYS A 389 15.43 -9.26 1.58
N LEU A 390 14.22 -9.80 1.43
CA LEU A 390 13.25 -9.29 0.46
C LEU A 390 12.83 -7.86 0.79
N GLY A 391 12.41 -7.59 2.02
CA GLY A 391 12.01 -6.25 2.47
C GLY A 391 13.14 -5.23 2.38
N LEU A 392 14.37 -5.60 2.71
CA LEU A 392 15.54 -4.72 2.51
C LEU A 392 15.78 -4.43 1.03
N SER A 393 15.71 -5.44 0.15
CA SER A 393 15.85 -5.24 -1.29
C SER A 393 14.77 -4.33 -1.87
N PHE A 394 13.53 -4.49 -1.42
CA PHE A 394 12.39 -3.66 -1.79
C PHE A 394 12.58 -2.21 -1.34
N ALA A 395 12.93 -2.01 -0.07
CA ALA A 395 13.17 -0.68 0.50
C ALA A 395 14.29 0.05 -0.24
N LEU A 396 15.44 -0.60 -0.43
CA LEU A 396 16.61 0.03 -1.03
C LEU A 396 16.42 0.31 -2.53
N GLU A 397 15.84 -0.63 -3.28
CA GLU A 397 15.57 -0.42 -4.71
C GLU A 397 14.54 0.69 -4.93
N LEU A 398 13.38 0.64 -4.27
CA LEU A 398 12.37 1.67 -4.49
C LEU A 398 12.80 3.02 -3.94
N ALA A 399 13.47 3.07 -2.78
CA ALA A 399 13.84 4.33 -2.19
C ALA A 399 14.97 5.04 -2.93
N ASN A 400 15.84 4.28 -3.60
CA ASN A 400 16.98 4.81 -4.35
C ASN A 400 16.84 4.69 -5.86
N ALA A 401 15.71 4.15 -6.36
CA ALA A 401 15.45 4.08 -7.77
C ALA A 401 15.70 5.44 -8.41
N ALA A 402 16.43 5.44 -9.52
CA ALA A 402 16.44 6.59 -10.40
C ALA A 402 14.98 6.97 -10.64
N THR A 403 14.67 8.27 -10.66
CA THR A 403 13.41 8.66 -11.29
C THR A 403 13.36 7.92 -12.61
N ALA A 404 12.24 7.28 -12.96
CA ALA A 404 11.94 7.21 -14.37
C ALA A 404 12.06 8.66 -14.81
N THR A 405 13.14 9.00 -15.51
CA THR A 405 13.21 10.29 -16.19
C THR A 405 11.89 10.29 -16.93
N PRO A 406 10.95 11.22 -16.66
CA PRO A 406 9.87 11.45 -17.61
C PRO A 406 10.62 11.54 -18.94
N PRO A 407 10.36 10.68 -19.94
CA PRO A 407 11.22 10.62 -21.12
C PRO A 407 11.36 12.06 -21.56
N ALA A 408 12.60 12.59 -21.59
CA ALA A 408 12.84 14.03 -21.61
C ALA A 408 11.86 14.64 -22.62
N GLY A 409 10.92 15.45 -22.13
CA GLY A 409 9.78 15.89 -22.94
C GLY A 409 10.30 16.35 -24.30
N ALA A 410 9.70 15.89 -25.39
CA ALA A 410 10.22 16.18 -26.71
C ALA A 410 9.65 17.52 -27.18
N SER A 411 10.48 18.39 -27.76
CA SER A 411 10.01 19.62 -28.37
C SER A 411 10.81 19.96 -29.61
N GLY A 412 10.22 20.76 -30.49
CA GLY A 412 10.88 21.17 -31.72
C GLY A 412 10.12 22.26 -32.43
N SER A 413 10.73 22.76 -33.50
CA SER A 413 10.16 23.79 -34.36
C SER A 413 10.39 23.46 -35.82
N PHE A 414 9.40 23.76 -36.64
CA PHE A 414 9.50 23.78 -38.09
C PHE A 414 9.30 25.22 -38.54
N THR A 415 10.35 25.85 -39.05
CA THR A 415 10.34 27.27 -39.44
C THR A 415 10.28 27.42 -40.96
N SER A 416 9.93 28.62 -41.42
CA SER A 416 9.95 29.00 -42.83
C SER A 416 9.12 28.10 -43.74
N LEU A 417 7.97 27.61 -43.24
CA LEU A 417 7.08 26.76 -44.01
C LEU A 417 6.27 27.59 -45.02
N SER A 418 6.10 27.03 -46.21
CA SER A 418 5.37 27.66 -47.32
C SER A 418 4.62 26.62 -48.14
N GLY A 419 3.48 26.99 -48.71
CA GLY A 419 2.70 26.10 -49.57
C GLY A 419 1.84 26.87 -50.57
N SER A 420 1.68 26.31 -51.76
CA SER A 420 0.76 26.84 -52.78
C SER A 420 -0.68 26.56 -52.39
N LYS A 421 -1.61 27.43 -52.81
CA LYS A 421 -3.05 27.26 -52.54
C LYS A 421 -3.54 25.84 -52.88
N SER A 422 -4.40 25.30 -52.03
CA SER A 422 -5.01 23.97 -52.13
C SER A 422 -4.04 22.79 -52.05
N THR A 423 -2.84 22.97 -51.48
CA THR A 423 -1.87 21.90 -51.26
C THR A 423 -1.70 21.55 -49.79
N TRP A 424 -1.25 20.32 -49.53
CA TRP A 424 -0.88 19.83 -48.20
C TRP A 424 0.63 19.80 -48.03
N GLN A 425 1.09 20.19 -46.86
CA GLN A 425 2.45 19.93 -46.39
C GLN A 425 2.39 19.17 -45.05
N TYR A 426 3.18 18.11 -44.90
CA TYR A 426 3.19 17.29 -43.69
C TYR A 426 4.52 17.36 -42.96
N LYS A 427 4.47 17.37 -41.64
CA LYS A 427 5.62 17.24 -40.74
C LYS A 427 5.34 16.15 -39.72
N THR A 428 6.37 15.37 -39.41
CA THR A 428 6.26 14.24 -38.50
C THR A 428 7.04 14.51 -37.23
N ILE A 429 6.44 14.16 -36.10
CA ILE A 429 7.06 14.23 -34.77
C ILE A 429 6.91 12.88 -34.09
N THR A 430 7.80 12.57 -33.15
CA THR A 430 7.71 11.36 -32.32
C THR A 430 7.37 11.78 -30.89
N VAL A 431 6.23 11.29 -30.39
CA VAL A 431 5.80 11.51 -29.01
C VAL A 431 6.29 10.35 -28.14
N PRO A 432 7.13 10.62 -27.12
CA PRO A 432 7.57 9.56 -26.21
C PRO A 432 6.41 8.91 -25.44
N ALA A 433 6.62 7.69 -24.94
CA ALA A 433 5.63 7.05 -24.08
C ALA A 433 5.49 7.77 -22.74
N GLY A 434 4.28 7.84 -22.20
CA GLY A 434 4.03 8.42 -20.87
C GLY A 434 3.95 9.95 -20.81
N MET A 435 3.83 10.62 -21.96
CA MET A 435 3.56 12.07 -22.01
C MET A 435 2.14 12.36 -21.54
N THR A 436 1.98 13.41 -20.74
CA THR A 436 0.68 13.90 -20.23
C THR A 436 0.04 14.93 -21.16
N SER A 437 0.82 15.56 -22.02
CA SER A 437 0.35 16.54 -23.00
C SER A 437 1.17 16.54 -24.28
N LEU A 438 0.53 16.84 -25.41
CA LEU A 438 1.16 17.28 -26.66
C LEU A 438 0.51 18.59 -27.06
N THR A 439 1.29 19.66 -27.16
CA THR A 439 0.84 20.97 -27.66
C THR A 439 1.57 21.31 -28.95
N VAL A 440 0.83 21.74 -29.97
CA VAL A 440 1.34 22.22 -31.25
C VAL A 440 0.76 23.59 -31.53
N ASN A 441 1.62 24.57 -31.78
CA ASN A 441 1.27 25.96 -32.05
C ASN A 441 1.82 26.38 -33.40
N MET A 442 0.98 26.97 -34.24
CA MET A 442 1.35 27.58 -35.51
C MET A 442 1.25 29.10 -35.40
N SER A 443 2.21 29.83 -35.96
CA SER A 443 2.23 31.30 -35.94
C SER A 443 3.15 31.89 -37.03
N GLY A 444 3.02 33.20 -37.26
CA GLY A 444 3.89 33.95 -38.16
C GLY A 444 3.54 33.80 -39.65
N GLY A 445 4.41 34.36 -40.51
CA GLY A 445 4.27 34.30 -41.96
C GLY A 445 3.10 35.12 -42.54
N SER A 446 2.84 34.92 -43.83
CA SER A 446 1.73 35.50 -44.59
C SER A 446 0.84 34.40 -45.17
N GLY A 447 -0.36 34.75 -45.65
CA GLY A 447 -1.31 33.79 -46.23
C GLY A 447 -2.20 33.13 -45.19
N ASP A 448 -2.73 31.95 -45.53
CA ASP A 448 -3.69 31.21 -44.71
C ASP A 448 -3.44 29.70 -44.78
N ALA A 449 -2.76 29.19 -43.76
CA ALA A 449 -2.54 27.76 -43.53
C ALA A 449 -3.42 27.27 -42.38
N ASP A 450 -4.09 26.14 -42.59
CA ASP A 450 -4.87 25.43 -41.58
C ASP A 450 -4.11 24.21 -41.05
N MET A 451 -4.00 24.07 -39.74
CA MET A 451 -3.29 22.99 -39.06
C MET A 451 -4.23 21.83 -38.69
N TYR A 452 -3.76 20.61 -38.96
CA TYR A 452 -4.40 19.36 -38.59
C TYR A 452 -3.39 18.43 -37.93
N LEU A 453 -3.78 17.74 -36.86
CA LEU A 453 -2.95 16.73 -36.19
C LEU A 453 -3.61 15.35 -36.27
N LYS A 454 -2.81 14.30 -36.44
CA LYS A 454 -3.28 12.92 -36.34
C LYS A 454 -2.17 11.95 -35.91
N ALA A 455 -2.50 10.96 -35.10
CA ALA A 455 -1.59 9.88 -34.74
C ALA A 455 -1.44 8.85 -35.88
N GLY A 456 -0.20 8.42 -36.14
CA GLY A 456 0.17 7.28 -37.01
C GLY A 456 -0.05 7.44 -38.51
N SER A 457 -0.76 8.47 -38.98
CA SER A 457 -1.08 8.67 -40.40
C SER A 457 -1.30 10.14 -40.73
N ASN A 458 -1.22 10.50 -42.01
CA ASN A 458 -1.51 11.85 -42.47
C ASN A 458 -2.97 12.23 -42.14
N PRO A 459 -3.21 13.42 -41.57
CA PRO A 459 -4.57 13.94 -41.45
C PRO A 459 -5.16 14.27 -42.82
N THR A 460 -6.48 14.23 -42.92
CA THR A 460 -7.24 14.71 -44.09
C THR A 460 -8.28 15.74 -43.63
N SER A 461 -8.98 16.39 -44.57
CA SER A 461 -10.08 17.31 -44.24
C SER A 461 -11.25 16.67 -43.48
N SER A 462 -11.35 15.33 -43.49
CA SER A 462 -12.40 14.55 -42.81
C SER A 462 -11.88 13.61 -41.72
N SER A 463 -10.57 13.53 -41.51
CA SER A 463 -9.95 12.61 -40.55
C SER A 463 -8.76 13.24 -39.86
N TYR A 464 -8.96 13.67 -38.62
CA TYR A 464 -7.95 14.33 -37.78
C TYR A 464 -8.30 14.15 -36.30
N THR A 465 -7.29 14.29 -35.45
CA THR A 465 -7.44 14.32 -33.99
C THR A 465 -7.67 15.74 -33.48
N CYS A 466 -7.02 16.74 -34.09
CA CYS A 466 -7.24 18.14 -33.76
C CYS A 466 -7.13 19.03 -35.00
N ARG A 467 -8.02 20.02 -35.09
CA ARG A 467 -8.02 21.12 -36.06
C ARG A 467 -8.62 22.37 -35.36
N PRO A 468 -7.94 23.53 -35.31
CA PRO A 468 -8.40 24.68 -34.52
C PRO A 468 -9.52 25.54 -35.13
N TYR A 469 -9.85 25.38 -36.42
CA TYR A 469 -10.90 26.15 -37.13
C TYR A 469 -10.72 27.68 -37.08
N LYS A 470 -9.49 28.18 -37.19
CA LYS A 470 -9.22 29.63 -37.20
C LYS A 470 -8.87 30.09 -38.60
N THR A 471 -9.10 31.38 -38.86
CA THR A 471 -8.62 32.03 -40.08
C THR A 471 -7.22 32.57 -39.85
N GLY A 472 -6.31 32.34 -40.80
CA GLY A 472 -4.93 32.80 -40.75
C GLY A 472 -4.00 31.87 -39.97
N ASN A 473 -2.71 32.20 -39.97
CA ASN A 473 -1.67 31.26 -39.54
C ASN A 473 -1.50 31.08 -38.00
N THR A 474 -2.38 31.63 -37.17
CA THR A 474 -2.23 31.57 -35.70
C THR A 474 -3.19 30.55 -35.10
N GLU A 475 -2.70 29.33 -34.93
CA GLU A 475 -3.50 28.18 -34.51
C GLU A 475 -2.82 27.37 -33.39
N SER A 476 -3.62 26.66 -32.59
CA SER A 476 -3.11 25.84 -31.47
C SER A 476 -3.95 24.59 -31.26
N CYS A 477 -3.27 23.47 -31.05
CA CYS A 477 -3.85 22.17 -30.72
C CYS A 477 -3.16 21.59 -29.48
N THR A 478 -3.95 21.18 -28.48
CA THR A 478 -3.45 20.48 -27.29
C THR A 478 -4.18 19.15 -27.13
N ILE A 479 -3.41 18.06 -27.05
CA ILE A 479 -3.88 16.71 -26.78
C ILE A 479 -3.45 16.31 -25.37
N THR A 480 -4.40 15.94 -24.53
CA THR A 480 -4.14 15.38 -23.19
C THR A 480 -3.90 13.87 -23.30
N ASN A 481 -2.88 13.36 -22.62
CA ASN A 481 -2.46 11.95 -22.64
C ASN A 481 -2.29 11.39 -24.07
N PRO A 482 -1.44 12.00 -24.92
CA PRO A 482 -1.27 11.59 -26.31
C PRO A 482 -0.76 10.14 -26.41
N GLN A 483 -1.20 9.42 -27.45
CA GLN A 483 -0.63 8.11 -27.79
C GLN A 483 0.87 8.26 -28.08
N ALA A 484 1.67 7.34 -27.53
CA ALA A 484 3.09 7.21 -27.87
C ALA A 484 3.27 6.86 -29.36
N GLY A 485 4.38 7.34 -29.94
CA GLY A 485 4.77 7.04 -31.32
C GLY A 485 4.57 8.23 -32.25
N THR A 486 4.38 7.93 -33.53
CA THR A 486 4.39 8.93 -34.61
C THR A 486 3.13 9.78 -34.62
N TRP A 487 3.30 11.10 -34.67
CA TRP A 487 2.24 12.06 -34.94
C TRP A 487 2.56 12.87 -36.20
N VAL A 488 1.54 13.13 -37.00
CA VAL A 488 1.65 13.92 -38.23
C VAL A 488 0.91 15.24 -38.06
N ILE A 489 1.61 16.34 -38.32
CA ILE A 489 1.09 17.70 -38.42
C ILE A 489 0.92 18.00 -39.92
N GLY A 490 -0.32 18.12 -40.37
CA GLY A 490 -0.67 18.54 -41.73
C GLY A 490 -1.01 20.02 -41.77
N LEU A 491 -0.41 20.75 -42.70
CA LEU A 491 -0.75 22.13 -43.03
C LEU A 491 -1.45 22.16 -44.38
N TYR A 492 -2.71 22.58 -44.41
CA TYR A 492 -3.48 22.78 -45.63
C TYR A 492 -3.48 24.25 -46.02
N ALA A 493 -3.03 24.56 -47.24
CA ALA A 493 -2.98 25.92 -47.75
C ALA A 493 -4.36 26.40 -48.24
N TYR A 494 -5.18 26.95 -47.36
CA TYR A 494 -6.45 27.57 -47.78
C TYR A 494 -6.20 28.75 -48.73
N ALA A 495 -5.15 29.53 -48.44
CA ALA A 495 -4.47 30.42 -49.37
C ALA A 495 -2.99 30.06 -49.46
N ALA A 496 -2.30 30.54 -50.51
CA ALA A 496 -0.85 30.38 -50.56
C ALA A 496 -0.23 31.06 -49.34
N TYR A 497 0.66 30.37 -48.64
CA TYR A 497 1.28 30.84 -47.40
C TYR A 497 2.80 30.75 -47.46
N SER A 498 3.48 31.59 -46.68
CA SER A 498 4.94 31.60 -46.59
C SER A 498 5.42 32.09 -45.23
N GLY A 499 6.55 31.58 -44.77
CA GLY A 499 7.20 32.01 -43.53
C GLY A 499 6.51 31.53 -42.24
N VAL A 500 5.64 30.53 -42.31
CA VAL A 500 4.93 30.00 -41.15
C VAL A 500 5.87 29.18 -40.26
N THR A 501 5.70 29.31 -38.95
CA THR A 501 6.43 28.53 -37.94
C THR A 501 5.48 27.66 -37.13
N VAL A 502 5.83 26.39 -36.97
CA VAL A 502 5.11 25.42 -36.14
C VAL A 502 6.01 24.97 -35.00
N ASN A 503 5.64 25.26 -33.77
CA ASN A 503 6.31 24.81 -32.56
C ASN A 503 5.50 23.68 -31.91
N TRP A 504 6.17 22.66 -31.40
CA TRP A 504 5.52 21.56 -30.70
C TRP A 504 6.26 21.17 -29.43
N GLN A 505 5.51 20.65 -28.46
CA GLN A 505 6.03 20.20 -27.18
C GLN A 505 5.18 19.07 -26.61
N ALA A 506 5.83 17.96 -26.27
CA ALA A 506 5.28 16.85 -25.52
C ALA A 506 5.89 16.84 -24.10
N LYS A 507 5.06 16.74 -23.07
CA LYS A 507 5.46 16.76 -21.65
C LYS A 507 4.72 15.74 -20.82
#